data_AF-A0A0C3QRT9-F1
#
_entry.id   AF-A0A0C3QRT9-F1
#
_cell.length_a   1.000
_cell.length_b   1.000
_cell.length_c   1.000
_cell.angle_alpha   90.00
_cell.angle_beta   90.00
_cell.angle_gamma   90.00
#
_symmetry.space_group_name_H-M   'P 1'
#
loop_
_entity.id
_entity.type
_entity.pdbx_description
1 polymer ?
#
loop_
_entity_poly.entity_id
_entity_poly.type
_entity_poly.pdbx_seq_one_letter_code
_entity_poly.pdbx_strand_id
1 'polypeptide(L)'
;MGFTQKLRNAFKTVCLTEAPLNQIYKLAAEDFPRRIKLQPHGLVFWRDEMLNSGANPAIYLNADGTSLREYLLSEFDRHFEGVNSMSKLKQYEDNYKEIVHYYSLVNLMSGRHDFSWEREWRHSGDFKFKYSDVVAIVTENPEKFLRKCEKQLSTRRVNFIKRIPIISADWSYEDVVEEMAMKIWKKNA
;
A
#
# COMPACT_ATOMS: atom_id res chain seq x y z
N MET A 1 17.98 10.14 -16.85
CA MET A 1 18.29 8.84 -17.50
C MET A 1 17.21 8.46 -18.50
N GLY A 2 17.58 7.91 -19.66
CA GLY A 2 16.67 7.47 -20.71
C GLY A 2 16.12 6.05 -20.49
N PHE A 3 15.54 5.77 -19.33
CA PHE A 3 15.02 4.44 -19.02
C PHE A 3 13.86 4.05 -19.96
N THR A 4 13.78 2.78 -20.31
CA THR A 4 12.61 2.21 -20.99
C THR A 4 11.40 2.22 -20.06
N GLN A 5 10.18 2.21 -20.63
CA GLN A 5 8.95 2.16 -19.82
C GLN A 5 8.88 0.90 -18.96
N LYS A 6 9.41 -0.23 -19.46
CA LYS A 6 9.47 -1.50 -18.72
C LYS A 6 10.31 -1.38 -17.45
N LEU A 7 11.47 -0.72 -17.54
CA LEU A 7 12.33 -0.49 -16.38
C LEU A 7 11.66 0.49 -15.39
N ARG A 8 11.11 1.60 -15.87
CA ARG A 8 10.35 2.54 -15.00
C ARG A 8 9.20 1.86 -14.27
N ASN A 9 8.42 1.03 -14.97
CA ASN A 9 7.30 0.32 -14.37
C ASN A 9 7.73 -0.69 -13.30
N ALA A 10 8.97 -1.18 -13.34
CA ALA A 10 9.46 -2.14 -12.35
C ALA A 10 9.68 -1.50 -10.97
N PHE A 11 9.88 -0.19 -10.91
CA PHE A 11 9.97 0.58 -9.65
C PHE A 11 8.61 1.02 -9.09
N LYS A 12 7.51 0.74 -9.81
CA LYS A 12 6.18 1.04 -9.26
C LYS A 12 5.91 0.13 -8.08
N THR A 13 5.27 0.69 -7.06
CA THR A 13 4.90 -0.03 -5.85
C THR A 13 3.44 0.22 -5.51
N VAL A 14 2.82 -0.76 -4.87
CA VAL A 14 1.61 -0.54 -4.09
C VAL A 14 2.04 -0.16 -2.68
N CYS A 15 1.54 0.97 -2.19
CA CYS A 15 1.76 1.46 -0.84
C CYS A 15 0.55 1.11 0.02
N LEU A 16 0.81 0.59 1.22
CA LEU A 16 -0.18 0.21 2.21
C LEU A 16 0.18 0.88 3.52
N THR A 17 -0.83 1.23 4.31
CA THR A 17 -0.63 1.95 5.58
C THR A 17 -1.17 1.11 6.72
N GLU A 18 -0.35 0.93 7.76
CA GLU A 18 -0.79 0.30 8.99
C GLU A 18 -1.30 1.37 9.97
N ALA A 19 -2.58 1.29 10.33
CA ALA A 19 -3.20 2.21 11.28
C ALA A 19 -4.04 1.44 12.32
N PRO A 20 -4.09 1.90 13.58
CA PRO A 20 -5.09 1.41 14.53
C PRO A 20 -6.51 1.61 14.00
N LEU A 21 -7.42 0.68 14.30
CA LEU A 21 -8.80 0.73 13.80
C LEU A 21 -9.52 2.04 14.14
N ASN A 22 -9.33 2.55 15.36
CA ASN A 22 -9.92 3.81 15.83
C ASN A 22 -9.25 5.07 15.24
N GLN A 23 -8.27 4.92 14.34
CA GLN A 23 -7.54 6.02 13.70
C GLN A 23 -7.69 6.00 12.18
N ILE A 24 -8.54 5.12 11.62
CA ILE A 24 -8.74 5.01 10.16
C ILE A 24 -9.19 6.36 9.56
N TYR A 25 -10.06 7.12 10.25
CA TYR A 25 -10.50 8.45 9.78
C TYR A 25 -9.33 9.41 9.50
N LYS A 26 -8.22 9.32 10.26
CA LYS A 26 -7.03 10.17 10.04
C LYS A 26 -6.38 9.94 8.69
N LEU A 27 -6.51 8.73 8.13
CA LEU A 27 -6.03 8.41 6.78
C LEU A 27 -6.87 9.10 5.70
N ALA A 28 -8.09 9.55 5.99
CA ALA A 28 -8.96 10.24 5.03
C ALA A 28 -9.24 11.71 5.43
N ALA A 29 -8.74 12.16 6.57
CA ALA A 29 -8.95 13.50 7.10
C ALA A 29 -8.51 14.60 6.12
N GLU A 30 -9.36 15.62 5.95
CA GLU A 30 -9.14 16.71 5.00
C GLU A 30 -8.13 17.74 5.48
N ASP A 31 -8.02 17.90 6.80
CA ASP A 31 -7.13 18.83 7.51
C ASP A 31 -5.70 18.30 7.64
N PHE A 32 -5.45 17.05 7.24
CA PHE A 32 -4.11 16.50 7.25
C PHE A 32 -3.22 17.17 6.18
N PRO A 33 -2.01 17.66 6.51
CA PRO A 33 -1.16 18.43 5.60
C PRO A 33 -0.45 17.54 4.58
N ARG A 34 -1.22 17.02 3.61
CA ARG A 34 -0.72 16.15 2.53
C ARG A 34 -1.05 16.71 1.16
N ARG A 35 -0.16 16.43 0.20
CA ARG A 35 -0.33 16.86 -1.20
C ARG A 35 -1.53 16.20 -1.89
N ILE A 36 -1.86 14.97 -1.49
CA ILE A 36 -2.94 14.17 -2.07
C ILE A 36 -4.07 14.08 -1.07
N LYS A 37 -5.26 14.54 -1.43
CA LYS A 37 -6.47 14.35 -0.64
C LYS A 37 -7.03 12.95 -0.88
N LEU A 38 -6.93 12.10 0.13
CA LEU A 38 -7.53 10.76 0.09
C LEU A 38 -9.03 10.84 0.36
N GLN A 39 -9.76 9.88 -0.17
CA GLN A 39 -11.18 9.66 0.16
C GLN A 39 -11.27 8.50 1.15
N PRO A 40 -12.32 8.41 1.98
CA PRO A 40 -12.51 7.35 2.96
C PRO A 40 -12.93 6.02 2.29
N HIS A 41 -12.10 5.54 1.36
CA HIS A 41 -12.27 4.29 0.63
C HIS A 41 -10.98 3.48 0.70
N GLY A 42 -11.08 2.20 1.06
CA GLY A 42 -9.91 1.35 1.19
C GLY A 42 -10.24 -0.13 1.31
N LEU A 43 -9.22 -0.96 1.11
CA LEU A 43 -9.25 -2.40 1.36
C LEU A 43 -8.29 -2.72 2.50
N VAL A 44 -8.73 -3.53 3.44
CA VAL A 44 -7.94 -3.95 4.60
C VAL A 44 -7.49 -5.40 4.39
N PHE A 45 -6.23 -5.66 4.70
CA PHE A 45 -5.60 -6.97 4.56
C PHE A 45 -4.97 -7.39 5.90
N TRP A 46 -4.80 -8.69 6.12
CA TRP A 46 -3.98 -9.15 7.23
C TRP A 46 -2.51 -8.82 6.95
N ARG A 47 -1.84 -8.27 7.96
CA ARG A 47 -0.41 -7.92 7.85
C ARG A 47 0.44 -9.11 7.45
N ASP A 48 0.22 -10.26 8.07
CA ASP A 48 1.02 -11.47 7.81
C ASP A 48 0.81 -11.99 6.38
N GLU A 49 -0.41 -11.89 5.83
CA GLU A 49 -0.69 -12.26 4.43
C GLU A 49 0.02 -11.33 3.45
N MET A 50 0.07 -10.03 3.75
CA MET A 50 0.85 -9.08 2.96
C MET A 50 2.35 -9.36 3.01
N LEU A 51 2.90 -9.64 4.20
CA LEU A 51 4.31 -9.99 4.38
C LEU A 51 4.68 -11.25 3.60
N ASN A 52 3.84 -12.28 3.69
CA ASN A 52 3.99 -13.52 2.93
C ASN A 52 3.89 -13.31 1.41
N SER A 53 3.25 -12.22 0.98
CA SER A 53 3.18 -11.81 -0.42
C SER A 53 4.38 -10.96 -0.87
N GLY A 54 5.33 -10.68 0.01
CA GLY A 54 6.55 -9.92 -0.31
C GLY A 54 6.42 -8.41 -0.10
N ALA A 55 5.41 -7.95 0.64
CA ALA A 55 5.38 -6.57 1.11
C ALA A 55 6.46 -6.34 2.18
N ASN A 56 7.12 -5.18 2.13
CA ASN A 56 8.18 -4.81 3.06
C ASN A 56 7.94 -3.41 3.64
N PRO A 57 8.47 -3.07 4.82
CA PRO A 57 8.42 -1.71 5.33
C PRO A 57 9.10 -0.74 4.35
N ALA A 58 8.53 0.45 4.17
CA ALA A 58 9.24 1.54 3.51
C ALA A 58 10.44 1.98 4.37
N ILE A 59 11.57 2.27 3.73
CA ILE A 59 12.80 2.68 4.39
C ILE A 59 12.94 4.19 4.23
N TYR A 60 12.76 4.93 5.32
CA TYR A 60 12.92 6.37 5.34
C TYR A 60 14.29 6.75 5.89
N LEU A 61 15.10 7.41 5.06
CA LEU A 61 16.44 7.85 5.43
C LEU A 61 16.46 9.38 5.50
N ASN A 62 16.73 9.91 6.70
CA ASN A 62 17.03 11.32 6.86
C ASN A 62 18.48 11.56 6.42
N ALA A 63 18.66 12.32 5.34
CA ALA A 63 19.98 12.62 4.81
C ALA A 63 20.47 14.02 5.19
N ASP A 64 19.68 14.82 5.91
CA ASP A 64 20.07 16.17 6.29
C ASP A 64 21.31 16.18 7.20
N GLY A 65 22.20 17.15 6.98
CA GLY A 65 23.44 17.29 7.76
C GLY A 65 24.54 16.28 7.42
N THR A 66 24.35 15.44 6.40
CA THR A 66 25.33 14.45 5.92
C THR A 66 25.40 14.43 4.40
N SER A 67 26.40 13.76 3.82
CA SER A 67 26.49 13.48 2.37
C SER A 67 25.77 12.20 1.95
N LEU A 68 24.87 11.68 2.80
CA LEU A 68 24.21 10.38 2.59
C LEU A 68 23.31 10.41 1.35
N ARG A 69 22.65 11.54 1.09
CA ARG A 69 21.78 11.71 -0.09
C ARG A 69 22.59 11.58 -1.37
N GLU A 70 23.70 12.32 -1.45
CA GLU A 70 24.60 12.32 -2.60
C GLU A 70 25.19 10.92 -2.81
N TYR A 71 25.61 10.27 -1.73
CA TYR A 71 26.11 8.90 -1.78
C TYR A 71 25.08 7.92 -2.34
N LEU A 72 23.86 7.87 -1.79
CA LEU A 72 22.83 6.94 -2.24
C LEU A 72 22.35 7.21 -3.66
N LEU A 73 22.29 8.47 -4.08
CA LEU A 73 22.03 8.82 -5.48
C LEU A 73 23.17 8.38 -6.39
N SER A 74 24.44 8.53 -5.97
CA SER A 74 25.59 8.05 -6.75
C SER A 74 25.64 6.53 -6.87
N GLU A 75 25.24 5.80 -5.82
CA GLU A 75 25.14 4.35 -5.83
C GLU A 75 24.02 3.87 -6.77
N PHE A 76 22.88 4.58 -6.79
CA PHE A 76 21.84 4.36 -7.77
C PHE A 76 22.37 4.59 -9.19
N ASP A 77 23.01 5.74 -9.44
CA ASP A 77 23.56 6.08 -10.75
C ASP A 77 24.57 5.04 -11.24
N ARG A 78 25.41 4.52 -10.33
CA ARG A 78 26.38 3.46 -10.60
C ARG A 78 25.72 2.14 -10.98
N HIS A 79 24.71 1.68 -10.23
CA HIS A 79 23.96 0.45 -10.57
C HIS A 79 23.25 0.53 -11.93
N PHE A 80 22.93 1.74 -12.39
CA PHE A 80 22.24 1.96 -13.66
C PHE A 80 23.14 2.58 -14.75
N GLU A 81 24.46 2.64 -14.55
CA GLU A 81 25.38 3.17 -15.53
C GLU A 81 25.35 2.31 -16.80
N GLY A 82 25.04 2.95 -17.94
CA GLY A 82 24.83 2.25 -19.20
C GLY A 82 23.58 1.35 -19.24
N VAL A 83 22.82 1.19 -18.15
CA VAL A 83 21.60 0.37 -18.09
C VAL A 83 20.37 1.23 -18.35
N ASN A 84 19.74 1.04 -19.52
CA ASN A 84 18.50 1.75 -19.86
C ASN A 84 17.26 0.84 -19.89
N SER A 85 17.43 -0.47 -19.78
CA SER A 85 16.34 -1.44 -19.94
C SER A 85 16.47 -2.60 -18.97
N MET A 86 15.33 -3.25 -18.69
CA MET A 86 15.29 -4.41 -17.81
C MET A 86 16.10 -5.59 -18.34
N SER A 87 16.11 -5.79 -19.66
CA SER A 87 16.92 -6.85 -20.28
C SER A 87 18.40 -6.60 -20.09
N LYS A 88 18.82 -5.33 -20.17
CA LYS A 88 20.21 -4.95 -19.90
C LYS A 88 20.54 -5.14 -18.43
N LEU A 89 19.72 -4.66 -17.49
CA LEU A 89 19.96 -4.88 -16.06
C LEU A 89 20.18 -6.38 -15.73
N LYS A 90 19.33 -7.25 -16.27
CA LYS A 90 19.43 -8.71 -16.10
C LYS A 90 20.74 -9.31 -16.65
N GLN A 91 21.40 -8.68 -17.61
CA GLN A 91 22.67 -9.16 -18.17
C GLN A 91 23.87 -8.78 -17.29
N TYR A 92 23.79 -7.66 -16.57
CA TYR A 92 24.90 -7.15 -15.75
C TYR A 92 24.79 -7.61 -14.29
N GLU A 93 23.57 -7.80 -13.80
CA GLU A 93 23.30 -8.06 -12.39
C GLU A 93 22.47 -9.33 -12.22
N ASP A 94 23.02 -10.33 -11.54
CA ASP A 94 22.31 -11.57 -11.21
C ASP A 94 21.08 -11.28 -10.33
N ASN A 95 21.22 -10.34 -9.41
CA ASN A 95 20.19 -9.92 -8.45
C ASN A 95 19.37 -8.71 -8.94
N TYR A 96 19.17 -8.59 -10.25
CA TYR A 96 18.50 -7.42 -10.85
C TYR A 96 17.11 -7.13 -10.26
N LYS A 97 16.37 -8.15 -9.81
CA LYS A 97 15.04 -7.97 -9.22
C LYS A 97 15.13 -7.37 -7.83
N GLU A 98 16.10 -7.83 -7.05
CA GLU A 98 16.36 -7.42 -5.68
C GLU A 98 16.88 -5.97 -5.66
N ILE A 99 17.69 -5.56 -6.65
CA ILE A 99 18.11 -4.16 -6.82
C ILE A 99 16.90 -3.25 -7.05
N VAL A 100 16.01 -3.63 -7.98
CA VAL A 100 14.79 -2.86 -8.25
C VAL A 100 13.88 -2.82 -7.02
N HIS A 101 13.72 -3.95 -6.35
CA HIS A 101 12.92 -4.06 -5.14
C HIS A 101 13.49 -3.13 -4.05
N TYR A 102 14.77 -3.23 -3.74
CA TYR A 102 15.44 -2.40 -2.74
C TYR A 102 15.20 -0.91 -2.98
N TYR A 103 15.49 -0.42 -4.19
CA TYR A 103 15.30 1.00 -4.51
C TYR A 103 13.84 1.43 -4.53
N SER A 104 12.89 0.50 -4.69
CA SER A 104 11.46 0.79 -4.56
C SER A 104 11.01 1.00 -3.10
N LEU A 105 11.77 0.48 -2.12
CA LEU A 105 11.48 0.61 -0.69
C LEU A 105 12.04 1.90 -0.09
N VAL A 106 13.12 2.43 -0.64
CA VAL A 106 13.87 3.56 -0.05
C VAL A 106 13.25 4.91 -0.42
N ASN A 107 13.07 5.76 0.59
CA ASN A 107 12.76 7.17 0.45
C ASN A 107 13.83 8.01 1.14
N LEU A 108 14.31 9.04 0.44
CA LEU A 108 15.19 10.05 1.01
C LEU A 108 14.34 11.21 1.51
N MET A 109 14.33 11.41 2.82
CA MET A 109 13.64 12.52 3.46
C MET A 109 14.54 13.75 3.55
N SER A 110 13.91 14.90 3.72
CA SER A 110 14.56 16.14 4.15
C SER A 110 13.77 16.69 5.34
N GLY A 111 14.44 17.42 6.23
CA GLY A 111 14.00 17.77 7.59
C GLY A 111 12.73 18.60 7.72
N ARG A 112 12.03 18.88 6.62
CA ARG A 112 10.69 19.47 6.61
C ARG A 112 9.56 18.44 6.70
N HIS A 113 9.84 17.16 6.45
CA HIS A 113 8.82 16.11 6.46
C HIS A 113 9.40 14.81 7.01
N ASP A 114 9.00 14.45 8.22
CA ASP A 114 9.20 13.11 8.76
C ASP A 114 7.95 12.28 8.46
N PHE A 115 8.10 11.25 7.64
CA PHE A 115 7.06 10.29 7.30
C PHE A 115 7.33 8.91 7.93
N SER A 116 8.36 8.78 8.77
CA SER A 116 8.71 7.50 9.39
C SER A 116 7.60 6.96 10.31
N TRP A 117 6.75 7.85 10.84
CA TRP A 117 5.59 7.50 11.66
C TRP A 117 4.41 6.93 10.87
N GLU A 118 4.37 7.07 9.53
CA GLU A 118 3.22 6.65 8.71
C GLU A 118 3.08 5.12 8.58
N ARG A 119 4.05 4.35 9.11
CA ARG A 119 4.07 2.87 9.09
C ARG A 119 3.68 2.33 7.69
N GLU A 120 4.33 2.89 6.66
CA GLU A 120 4.11 2.51 5.28
C GLU A 120 4.75 1.16 4.95
N TRP A 121 4.01 0.33 4.23
CA TRP A 121 4.45 -0.93 3.66
C TRP A 121 4.37 -0.84 2.13
N ARG A 122 5.36 -1.40 1.44
CA ARG A 122 5.44 -1.39 -0.03
C ARG A 122 5.52 -2.79 -0.57
N HIS A 123 4.74 -3.04 -1.61
CA HIS A 123 4.85 -4.24 -2.44
C HIS A 123 5.30 -3.81 -3.84
N SER A 124 6.38 -4.42 -4.35
CA SER A 124 6.91 -4.12 -5.68
C SER A 124 5.96 -4.59 -6.79
N GLY A 125 5.64 -3.70 -7.73
CA GLY A 125 4.69 -3.95 -8.80
C GLY A 125 3.24 -4.02 -8.30
N ASP A 126 2.43 -4.83 -8.97
CA ASP A 126 1.01 -4.98 -8.65
C ASP A 126 0.80 -5.92 -7.45
N PHE A 127 -0.05 -5.51 -6.51
CA PHE A 127 -0.50 -6.38 -5.41
C PHE A 127 -1.72 -7.20 -5.87
N LYS A 128 -1.54 -8.52 -6.01
CA LYS A 128 -2.58 -9.43 -6.48
C LYS A 128 -3.24 -10.11 -5.29
N PHE A 129 -4.56 -10.01 -5.20
CA PHE A 129 -5.35 -10.60 -4.12
C PHE A 129 -6.68 -11.18 -4.64
N LYS A 130 -7.27 -12.05 -3.83
CA LYS A 130 -8.62 -12.60 -4.00
C LYS A 130 -9.58 -11.91 -3.02
N TYR A 131 -10.88 -12.03 -3.25
CA TYR A 131 -11.88 -11.53 -2.30
C TYR A 131 -11.78 -12.18 -0.92
N SER A 132 -11.22 -13.40 -0.81
CA SER A 132 -11.00 -14.09 0.47
C SER A 132 -9.97 -13.41 1.36
N ASP A 133 -9.05 -12.67 0.74
CA ASP A 133 -7.86 -12.07 1.37
C ASP A 133 -8.20 -10.67 1.89
N VAL A 134 -9.34 -10.10 1.46
CA VAL A 134 -9.86 -8.83 1.97
C VAL A 134 -10.51 -9.08 3.34
N VAL A 135 -9.96 -8.43 4.36
CA VAL A 135 -10.41 -8.52 5.75
C VAL A 135 -11.59 -7.59 6.01
N ALA A 136 -11.54 -6.38 5.46
CA ALA A 136 -12.60 -5.40 5.55
C ALA A 136 -12.56 -4.44 4.35
N ILE A 137 -13.69 -3.80 4.08
CA ILE A 137 -13.83 -2.73 3.10
C ILE A 137 -14.15 -1.44 3.86
N VAL A 138 -13.33 -0.41 3.67
CA VAL A 138 -13.58 0.93 4.22
C VAL A 138 -14.33 1.75 3.17
N THR A 139 -15.40 2.42 3.58
CA THR A 139 -16.20 3.29 2.72
C THR A 139 -16.91 4.35 3.55
N GLU A 140 -17.11 5.56 3.01
CA GLU A 140 -17.85 6.64 3.68
C GLU A 140 -19.22 6.18 4.23
N ASN A 141 -20.02 5.50 3.39
CA ASN A 141 -21.34 5.00 3.75
C ASN A 141 -21.50 3.51 3.35
N PRO A 142 -21.43 2.58 4.32
CA PRO A 142 -21.54 1.13 4.07
C PRO A 142 -22.82 0.70 3.36
N GLU A 143 -23.98 1.23 3.76
CA GLU A 143 -25.28 0.87 3.15
C GLU A 143 -25.36 1.30 1.68
N LYS A 144 -24.97 2.54 1.40
CA LYS A 144 -24.96 3.11 0.05
C LYS A 144 -23.99 2.34 -0.86
N PHE A 145 -22.83 1.97 -0.33
CA PHE A 145 -21.87 1.12 -1.03
C PHE A 145 -22.49 -0.24 -1.38
N LEU A 146 -23.12 -0.91 -0.41
CA LEU A 146 -23.74 -2.22 -0.64
C LEU A 146 -24.86 -2.15 -1.67
N ARG A 147 -25.75 -1.16 -1.59
CA ARG A 147 -26.81 -0.92 -2.60
C ARG A 147 -26.23 -0.70 -4.00
N LYS A 148 -25.09 0.00 -4.11
CA LYS A 148 -24.40 0.19 -5.38
C LYS A 148 -23.85 -1.13 -5.92
N CYS A 149 -23.24 -1.95 -5.07
CA CYS A 149 -22.78 -3.29 -5.43
C CYS A 149 -23.93 -4.17 -5.93
N GLU A 150 -25.07 -4.16 -5.24
CA GLU A 150 -26.27 -4.92 -5.63
C GLU A 150 -26.81 -4.53 -7.01
N LYS A 151 -26.69 -3.25 -7.40
CA LYS A 151 -27.11 -2.77 -8.72
C LYS A 151 -26.11 -3.09 -9.84
N GLN A 152 -24.81 -3.19 -9.53
CA GLN A 152 -23.75 -3.20 -10.54
C GLN A 152 -23.05 -4.56 -10.70
N LEU A 153 -23.17 -5.45 -9.72
CA LEU A 153 -22.44 -6.71 -9.68
C LEU A 153 -23.40 -7.90 -9.73
N SER A 154 -22.87 -9.05 -10.17
CA SER A 154 -23.64 -10.30 -10.16
C SER A 154 -23.96 -10.76 -8.73
N THR A 155 -25.07 -11.47 -8.57
CA THR A 155 -25.53 -12.03 -7.28
C THR A 155 -24.42 -12.79 -6.55
N ARG A 156 -23.60 -13.57 -7.28
CA ARG A 156 -22.46 -14.30 -6.70
C ARG A 156 -21.44 -13.35 -6.08
N ARG A 157 -21.06 -12.26 -6.76
CA ARG A 157 -20.08 -11.29 -6.26
C ARG A 157 -20.62 -10.51 -5.06
N VAL A 158 -21.88 -10.09 -5.13
CA VAL A 158 -22.56 -9.43 -4.01
C VAL A 158 -22.60 -10.32 -2.78
N ASN A 159 -22.90 -11.61 -2.95
CA ASN A 159 -22.92 -12.56 -1.83
C ASN A 159 -21.54 -12.74 -1.18
N PHE A 160 -20.45 -12.65 -1.94
CA PHE A 160 -19.10 -12.60 -1.37
C PHE A 160 -18.86 -11.31 -0.59
N ILE A 161 -19.17 -10.15 -1.18
CA ILE A 161 -19.00 -8.84 -0.53
C ILE A 161 -19.77 -8.76 0.79
N LYS A 162 -21.00 -9.28 0.84
CA LYS A 162 -21.83 -9.32 2.06
C LYS A 162 -21.21 -10.10 3.23
N ARG A 163 -20.22 -10.95 2.97
CA ARG A 163 -19.47 -11.72 3.98
C ARG A 163 -18.24 -10.98 4.50
N ILE A 164 -17.82 -9.92 3.82
CA ILE A 164 -16.70 -9.08 4.24
C ILE A 164 -17.28 -7.95 5.12
N PRO A 165 -16.68 -7.64 6.28
CA PRO A 165 -16.99 -6.43 7.03
C PRO A 165 -16.92 -5.19 6.13
N ILE A 166 -17.96 -4.37 6.14
CA ILE A 166 -17.99 -3.08 5.43
C ILE A 166 -18.14 -2.00 6.49
N ILE A 167 -17.06 -1.24 6.72
CA ILE A 167 -16.95 -0.28 7.82
C ILE A 167 -16.87 1.15 7.28
N SER A 168 -17.33 2.11 8.09
CA SER A 168 -17.04 3.52 7.83
C SER A 168 -15.75 3.95 8.50
N ALA A 169 -15.06 4.91 7.88
CA ALA A 169 -13.88 5.52 8.48
C ALA A 169 -14.23 6.32 9.73
N ASP A 170 -15.45 6.84 9.82
CA ASP A 170 -15.94 7.71 10.90
C ASP A 170 -16.64 6.95 12.04
N TRP A 171 -16.70 5.61 11.95
CA TRP A 171 -17.27 4.77 13.00
C TRP A 171 -16.43 4.77 14.27
N SER A 172 -17.09 4.57 15.41
CA SER A 172 -16.39 4.37 16.67
C SER A 172 -15.61 3.05 16.65
N TYR A 173 -14.70 2.89 17.62
CA TYR A 173 -13.97 1.64 17.76
C TYR A 173 -14.94 0.48 18.01
N GLU A 174 -15.94 0.70 18.84
CA GLU A 174 -16.97 -0.25 19.22
C GLU A 174 -17.78 -0.71 17.99
N ASP A 175 -18.23 0.22 17.16
CA ASP A 175 -18.98 -0.07 15.93
C ASP A 175 -18.15 -0.93 14.96
N VAL A 176 -16.87 -0.59 14.78
CA VAL A 176 -15.94 -1.34 13.91
C VAL A 176 -15.75 -2.75 14.45
N VAL A 177 -15.49 -2.90 15.76
CA VAL A 177 -15.28 -4.22 16.38
C VAL A 177 -16.53 -5.07 16.31
N GLU A 178 -17.71 -4.50 16.54
CA GLU A 178 -18.98 -5.22 16.44
C GLU A 178 -19.21 -5.78 15.03
N GLU A 179 -19.06 -4.95 14.00
CA GLU A 179 -19.21 -5.38 12.60
C GLU A 179 -18.17 -6.45 12.22
N MET A 180 -16.91 -6.24 12.61
CA MET A 180 -15.85 -7.23 12.38
C MET A 180 -16.15 -8.56 13.07
N ALA A 181 -16.57 -8.54 14.34
CA ALA A 181 -16.90 -9.74 15.10
C ALA A 181 -18.07 -10.50 14.47
N MET A 182 -19.16 -9.80 14.12
CA MET A 182 -20.34 -10.41 13.49
C MET A 182 -20.01 -11.14 12.19
N LYS A 183 -19.11 -10.59 11.37
CA LYS A 183 -18.79 -11.14 10.04
C LYS A 183 -17.68 -12.17 10.09
N ILE A 184 -16.63 -11.95 10.87
CA ILE A 184 -15.51 -12.88 11.00
C ILE A 184 -15.96 -14.16 11.71
N TRP A 185 -16.81 -14.06 12.75
CA TRP A 185 -17.39 -15.23 13.39
C TRP A 185 -18.18 -16.09 12.40
N LYS A 186 -19.04 -15.47 11.58
CA LYS A 186 -19.84 -16.14 10.54
C LYS A 186 -19.00 -16.70 9.38
N LYS A 187 -17.73 -16.31 9.24
CA LYS A 187 -16.80 -16.87 8.24
C LYS A 187 -16.19 -18.18 8.72
N ASN A 188 -16.07 -18.37 10.03
CA ASN A 188 -15.44 -19.53 10.67
C ASN A 188 -16.43 -20.54 11.26
N ALA A 189 -17.73 -20.20 11.32
CA ALA A 189 -18.84 -21.07 11.69
C ALA A 189 -19.52 -21.67 10.46
#